data_AF-E4XSB2-F1
#
_entry.id   AF-E4XSB2-F1
#
_cell.length_a   1.000
_cell.length_b   1.000
_cell.length_c   1.000
_cell.angle_alpha   90.00
_cell.angle_beta   90.00
_cell.angle_gamma   90.00
#
_symmetry.space_group_name_H-M   'P 1'
#
loop_
_entity.id
_entity.type
_entity.pdbx_description
1 polymer ?
#
loop_
_entity_poly.entity_id
_entity_poly.type
_entity_poly.pdbx_seq_one_letter_code
_entity_poly.pdbx_strand_id
1 'polypeptide(L)'
;MDVLPIFVNITSTILHVLPLEKHSYTCQTLDFWPSDKCDYGNCSWVEMGLMELDFNDQLLNNATKLLGEESIIRVGGTLCDHVEVDPADQSTSWGSCTCPDPADPTDPLCYFPWVGHGYPDGSFSGFGRACLSGGRFDILMNFAERNNKKLIFDLSSEFGRTLVGPTIWEGDWDSSNARGLFKYIKPGLQILLKF
;
A
#
# COMPACT_ATOMS: atom_id res chain seq x y z
N MET A 1 46.85 -3.34 16.57
CA MET A 1 45.38 -3.27 16.74
C MET A 1 45.13 -1.95 17.43
N ASP A 2 44.73 -0.95 16.66
CA ASP A 2 44.46 0.38 17.20
C ASP A 2 43.08 0.37 17.86
N VAL A 3 43.06 0.52 19.18
CA VAL A 3 41.84 0.66 19.95
C VAL A 3 41.45 2.13 19.90
N LEU A 4 40.30 2.44 19.29
CA LEU A 4 39.78 3.79 19.22
C LEU A 4 38.76 3.95 20.36
N PRO A 5 39.10 4.62 21.47
CA PRO A 5 38.18 4.79 22.59
C PRO A 5 37.05 5.75 22.19
N ILE A 6 35.81 5.29 22.34
CA ILE A 6 34.61 6.13 22.17
C ILE A 6 34.26 6.73 23.53
N PHE A 7 34.29 8.06 23.61
CA PHE A 7 33.82 8.80 24.77
C PHE A 7 32.47 9.44 24.45
N VAL A 8 31.41 8.95 25.08
CA VAL A 8 30.06 9.50 24.92
C VAL A 8 29.85 10.59 25.98
N ASN A 9 29.79 11.85 25.56
CA ASN A 9 29.54 12.97 26.46
C ASN A 9 28.06 13.36 26.45
N ILE A 10 27.30 12.92 27.45
CA ILE A 10 25.86 13.21 27.58
C ILE A 10 25.71 14.54 28.35
N THR A 11 25.82 15.67 27.65
CA THR A 11 25.65 17.01 28.25
C THR A 11 24.31 17.65 27.91
N SER A 12 23.66 17.21 26.83
CA SER A 12 22.31 17.62 26.45
C SER A 12 21.72 16.64 25.44
N THR A 13 20.40 16.51 25.42
CA THR A 13 19.66 15.80 24.39
C THR A 13 19.70 16.64 23.10
N ILE A 14 20.52 16.23 22.12
CA ILE A 14 20.72 16.97 20.84
C ILE A 14 19.45 16.93 19.97
N LEU A 15 18.70 15.85 20.08
CA LEU A 15 17.43 15.66 19.40
C LEU A 15 16.48 15.03 20.40
N HIS A 16 15.52 15.82 20.89
CA HIS A 16 14.22 15.23 21.18
C HIS A 16 13.71 14.78 19.82
N VAL A 17 13.97 13.53 19.45
CA VAL A 17 12.97 12.85 18.64
C VAL A 17 11.82 12.85 19.62
N LEU A 18 10.90 13.80 19.44
CA LEU A 18 9.78 13.92 20.36
C LEU A 18 9.21 12.50 20.38
N PRO A 19 9.11 11.85 21.56
CA PRO A 19 8.10 10.84 21.66
C PRO A 19 6.85 11.63 21.29
N LEU A 20 6.35 11.47 20.06
CA LEU A 20 4.92 11.47 19.87
C LEU A 20 4.52 10.46 20.93
N GLU A 21 3.99 10.92 22.07
CA GLU A 21 3.91 10.16 23.34
C GLU A 21 3.02 8.90 23.23
N LYS A 22 2.76 8.45 22.00
CA LYS A 22 1.92 7.35 21.59
C LYS A 22 2.35 6.62 20.31
N HIS A 23 3.54 6.85 19.75
CA HIS A 23 3.94 6.19 18.49
C HIS A 23 5.40 5.70 18.50
N SER A 24 5.60 4.42 18.19
CA SER A 24 6.92 3.84 17.96
C SER A 24 7.63 4.50 16.77
N TYR A 25 8.95 4.73 16.88
CA TYR A 25 9.80 5.22 15.77
C TYR A 25 9.96 4.23 14.63
N THR A 26 9.77 2.94 14.92
CA THR A 26 9.80 1.89 13.90
C THR A 26 8.48 1.91 13.12
N CYS A 27 8.57 1.92 11.80
CA CYS A 27 7.43 1.79 10.89
C CYS A 27 7.69 0.62 9.92
N GLN A 28 6.62 0.02 9.40
CA GLN A 28 6.67 -0.99 8.35
C GLN A 28 5.92 -0.50 7.11
N THR A 29 6.21 -1.11 5.96
CA THR A 29 5.52 -0.82 4.70
C THR A 29 4.98 -2.10 4.10
N LEU A 30 3.76 -2.06 3.58
CA LEU A 30 3.17 -3.09 2.73
C LEU A 30 2.89 -2.49 1.36
N ASP A 31 3.35 -3.17 0.31
CA ASP A 31 3.22 -2.73 -1.07
C ASP A 31 2.19 -3.60 -1.82
N PHE A 32 1.66 -3.11 -2.92
CA PHE A 32 0.62 -3.76 -3.73
C PHE A 32 1.18 -4.68 -4.83
N TRP A 33 2.50 -4.83 -4.94
CA TRP A 33 3.13 -5.61 -6.02
C TRP A 33 2.57 -7.04 -6.13
N PRO A 34 2.06 -7.44 -7.31
CA PRO A 34 1.58 -8.80 -7.52
C PRO A 34 2.74 -9.80 -7.67
N SER A 35 2.45 -11.08 -7.44
CA SER A 35 3.44 -12.16 -7.54
C SER A 35 4.07 -12.33 -8.92
N ASP A 36 3.33 -12.00 -9.97
CA ASP A 36 3.79 -12.09 -11.36
C ASP A 36 4.76 -10.97 -11.75
N LYS A 37 4.94 -9.96 -10.90
CA LYS A 37 5.90 -8.87 -11.12
C LYS A 37 7.33 -9.37 -11.00
N CYS A 38 8.00 -9.49 -12.15
CA CYS A 38 9.39 -9.92 -12.27
C CYS A 38 10.25 -8.88 -12.98
N ASP A 39 11.29 -8.40 -12.30
CA ASP A 39 12.24 -7.43 -12.84
C ASP A 39 13.58 -8.13 -13.11
N TYR A 40 14.12 -8.00 -14.33
CA TYR A 40 15.44 -8.53 -14.70
C TYR A 40 15.61 -10.04 -14.42
N GLY A 41 14.54 -10.83 -14.54
CA GLY A 41 14.53 -12.27 -14.25
C GLY A 41 14.43 -12.62 -12.76
N ASN A 42 14.15 -11.64 -11.89
CA ASN A 42 13.92 -11.85 -10.46
C ASN A 42 12.49 -11.47 -10.06
N CYS A 43 11.76 -12.43 -9.49
CA CYS A 43 10.37 -12.29 -9.04
C CYS A 43 10.35 -12.18 -7.52
N SER A 44 10.65 -10.99 -6.99
CA SER A 44 10.83 -10.80 -5.54
C SER A 44 9.53 -10.68 -4.75
N TRP A 45 8.38 -10.64 -5.43
CA TRP A 45 7.08 -10.32 -4.82
C TRP A 45 6.15 -11.52 -4.67
N VAL A 46 6.62 -12.73 -5.01
CA VAL A 46 5.83 -13.96 -4.93
C VAL A 46 5.23 -14.12 -3.53
N GLU A 47 3.91 -14.02 -3.44
CA GLU A 47 3.07 -14.09 -2.24
C GLU A 47 3.39 -13.02 -1.17
N MET A 48 4.12 -11.97 -1.52
CA MET A 48 4.55 -10.91 -0.59
C MET A 48 3.74 -9.62 -0.72
N GLY A 49 3.03 -9.43 -1.84
CA GLY A 49 2.16 -8.28 -2.07
C GLY A 49 0.97 -8.24 -1.13
N LEU A 50 0.45 -7.04 -0.85
CA LEU A 50 -0.69 -6.81 0.04
C LEU A 50 -1.87 -7.72 -0.27
N MET A 51 -2.07 -8.08 -1.53
CA MET A 51 -3.22 -8.84 -2.01
C MET A 51 -3.08 -10.35 -1.86
N GLU A 52 -1.86 -10.84 -1.64
CA GLU A 52 -1.54 -12.28 -1.59
C GLU A 52 -0.92 -12.70 -0.26
N LEU A 53 -0.28 -11.76 0.47
CA LEU A 53 0.37 -12.01 1.76
C LEU A 53 -0.52 -12.75 2.76
N ASP A 54 -0.02 -13.83 3.36
CA ASP A 54 -0.75 -14.54 4.41
C ASP A 54 -0.66 -13.80 5.76
N PHE A 55 -1.68 -13.00 6.05
CA PHE A 55 -1.78 -12.28 7.32
C PHE A 55 -2.03 -13.18 8.55
N ASN A 56 -2.26 -14.47 8.37
CA ASN A 56 -2.35 -15.44 9.47
C ASN A 56 -1.02 -16.13 9.75
N ASP A 57 0.03 -15.88 8.95
CA ASP A 57 1.35 -16.46 9.18
C ASP A 57 1.88 -16.08 10.58
N GLN A 58 2.26 -17.09 11.34
CA GLN A 58 2.64 -16.91 12.74
C GLN A 58 3.96 -16.15 12.87
N LEU A 59 4.89 -16.34 11.93
CA LEU A 59 6.18 -15.66 11.95
C LEU A 59 6.00 -14.17 11.66
N LEU A 60 5.17 -13.81 10.67
CA LEU A 60 4.81 -12.43 10.35
C LEU A 60 4.14 -11.74 11.53
N ASN A 61 3.15 -12.38 12.17
CA ASN A 61 2.48 -11.82 13.34
C ASN A 61 3.45 -11.63 14.51
N ASN A 62 4.33 -12.60 14.78
CA ASN A 62 5.32 -12.49 15.85
C ASN A 62 6.35 -11.38 15.57
N ALA A 63 6.86 -11.29 14.35
CA ALA A 63 7.78 -10.24 13.94
C ALA A 63 7.12 -8.85 14.06
N THR A 64 5.90 -8.71 13.55
CA THR A 64 5.12 -7.46 13.60
C THR A 64 4.93 -6.99 15.05
N LYS A 65 4.55 -7.89 15.98
CA LYS A 65 4.41 -7.56 17.40
C LYS A 65 5.69 -7.02 18.03
N LEU A 66 6.84 -7.61 17.69
CA LEU A 66 8.15 -7.19 18.23
C LEU A 66 8.60 -5.83 17.70
N LEU A 67 8.14 -5.42 16.51
CA LEU A 67 8.50 -4.14 15.89
C LEU A 67 7.72 -2.98 16.53
N GLY A 68 8.04 -2.64 17.78
CA GLY A 68 7.56 -1.45 18.50
C GLY A 68 6.06 -1.42 18.83
N GLU A 69 5.70 -0.98 20.02
CA GLU A 69 4.29 -0.82 20.41
C GLU A 69 3.63 0.33 19.64
N GLU A 70 2.38 0.13 19.19
CA GLU A 70 1.63 1.09 18.37
C GLU A 70 2.41 1.64 17.16
N SER A 71 3.32 0.83 16.60
CA SER A 71 4.02 1.20 15.36
C SER A 71 3.06 1.29 14.18
N ILE A 72 3.53 2.00 13.17
CA ILE A 72 2.76 2.32 11.98
C ILE A 72 3.10 1.32 10.87
N ILE A 73 2.07 0.82 10.20
CA ILE A 73 2.19 0.14 8.90
C ILE A 73 1.65 1.10 7.84
N ARG A 74 2.51 1.55 6.92
CA ARG A 74 2.08 2.25 5.71
C ARG A 74 1.71 1.23 4.64
N VAL A 75 0.53 1.38 4.07
CA VAL A 75 0.00 0.59 2.96
C VAL A 75 -0.02 1.50 1.74
N GLY A 76 0.83 1.20 0.77
CA GLY A 76 1.04 2.07 -0.38
C GLY A 76 2.32 1.74 -1.13
N GLY A 77 2.67 2.56 -2.11
CA GLY A 77 3.75 2.29 -3.04
C GLY A 77 3.44 2.90 -4.40
N THR A 78 4.20 2.58 -5.43
CA THR A 78 3.91 3.11 -6.77
C THR A 78 2.54 2.67 -7.29
N LEU A 79 2.09 1.46 -6.95
CA LEU A 79 0.81 0.92 -7.39
C LEU A 79 -0.40 1.56 -6.72
N CYS A 80 -0.26 2.29 -5.60
CA CYS A 80 -1.43 2.83 -4.90
C CYS A 80 -2.22 3.86 -5.72
N ASP A 81 -1.55 4.54 -6.65
CA ASP A 81 -2.20 5.47 -7.58
C ASP A 81 -3.11 4.79 -8.59
N HIS A 82 -2.89 3.49 -8.86
CA HIS A 82 -3.71 2.69 -9.75
C HIS A 82 -4.69 1.76 -9.00
N VAL A 83 -4.71 1.82 -7.66
CA VAL A 83 -5.57 0.98 -6.83
C VAL A 83 -6.76 1.77 -6.30
N GLU A 84 -7.95 1.29 -6.59
CA GLU A 84 -9.19 1.80 -6.04
C GLU A 84 -9.70 0.86 -4.95
N VAL A 85 -10.36 1.39 -3.93
CA VAL A 85 -11.00 0.54 -2.90
C VAL A 85 -12.44 0.27 -3.32
N ASP A 86 -12.84 -1.01 -3.34
CA ASP A 86 -14.23 -1.42 -3.51
C ASP A 86 -14.75 -2.08 -2.22
N PRO A 87 -15.31 -1.29 -1.29
CA PRO A 87 -15.91 -1.81 -0.07
C PRO A 87 -17.03 -2.84 -0.25
N ALA A 88 -17.72 -2.82 -1.40
CA ALA A 88 -18.85 -3.71 -1.64
C ALA A 88 -18.40 -5.12 -2.01
N ASP A 89 -17.22 -5.25 -2.63
CA ASP A 89 -16.61 -6.53 -2.95
C ASP A 89 -16.03 -7.21 -1.69
N GLN A 90 -16.58 -8.37 -1.34
CA GLN A 90 -16.19 -9.15 -0.16
C GLN A 90 -15.19 -10.28 -0.49
N SER A 91 -14.63 -10.31 -1.71
CA SER A 91 -13.53 -11.20 -2.03
C SER A 91 -12.32 -10.94 -1.12
N THR A 92 -11.48 -11.96 -0.94
CA THR A 92 -10.26 -11.87 -0.13
C THR A 92 -8.99 -11.78 -0.98
N SER A 93 -9.16 -11.42 -2.25
CA SER A 93 -8.14 -11.24 -3.28
C SER A 93 -8.29 -9.84 -3.87
N TRP A 94 -7.62 -9.59 -4.99
CA TRP A 94 -7.98 -8.49 -5.87
C TRP A 94 -9.49 -8.48 -6.14
N GLY A 95 -10.10 -7.30 -6.03
CA GLY A 95 -11.52 -7.09 -6.26
C GLY A 95 -11.87 -6.88 -7.73
N SER A 96 -13.16 -6.93 -8.04
CA SER A 96 -13.71 -6.75 -9.38
C SER A 96 -14.03 -5.27 -9.64
N CYS A 97 -13.01 -4.47 -9.89
CA CYS A 97 -13.27 -3.17 -10.48
C CYS A 97 -13.51 -3.30 -11.96
N THR A 98 -14.58 -2.63 -12.39
CA THR A 98 -15.04 -2.63 -13.76
C THR A 98 -13.98 -1.97 -14.63
N CYS A 99 -13.23 -2.81 -15.33
CA CYS A 99 -12.81 -2.49 -16.68
C CYS A 99 -14.06 -1.98 -17.43
N PRO A 100 -14.08 -0.73 -17.95
CA PRO A 100 -15.25 -0.17 -18.61
C PRO A 100 -15.73 -1.02 -19.78
N ASP A 101 -14.80 -1.70 -20.46
CA ASP A 101 -15.08 -2.70 -21.48
C ASP A 101 -14.21 -3.96 -21.31
N PRO A 102 -14.65 -4.97 -20.54
CA PRO A 102 -13.90 -6.22 -20.31
C PRO A 102 -13.63 -7.03 -21.59
N ALA A 103 -14.31 -6.69 -22.69
CA ALA A 103 -14.12 -7.32 -23.98
C ALA A 103 -13.08 -6.60 -24.86
N ASP A 104 -12.60 -5.42 -24.44
CA ASP A 104 -11.51 -4.71 -25.08
C ASP A 104 -10.17 -5.01 -24.37
N PRO A 105 -9.39 -6.00 -24.84
CA PRO A 105 -8.08 -6.30 -24.29
C PRO A 105 -7.04 -5.24 -24.65
N THR A 106 -7.41 -4.13 -25.30
CA THR A 106 -6.56 -3.00 -25.64
C THR A 106 -6.80 -1.78 -24.75
N ASP A 107 -7.83 -1.80 -23.89
CA ASP A 107 -8.08 -0.73 -22.93
C ASP A 107 -6.98 -0.73 -21.85
N PRO A 108 -6.12 0.32 -21.77
CA PRO A 108 -5.07 0.48 -20.75
C PRO A 108 -5.56 0.34 -19.31
N LEU A 109 -6.85 0.60 -19.11
CA LEU A 109 -7.50 0.60 -17.81
C LEU A 109 -7.95 -0.80 -17.37
N CYS A 110 -7.80 -1.81 -18.23
CA CYS A 110 -8.25 -3.18 -18.04
C CYS A 110 -7.12 -4.17 -17.75
N TYR A 111 -5.90 -3.66 -17.53
CA TYR A 111 -4.72 -4.47 -17.26
C TYR A 111 -4.49 -4.68 -15.77
N PHE A 112 -4.45 -5.95 -15.39
CA PHE A 112 -4.50 -6.40 -14.01
C PHE A 112 -3.23 -7.16 -13.67
N PRO A 113 -2.58 -6.88 -12.53
CA PRO A 113 -2.07 -5.59 -12.09
C PRO A 113 -0.68 -5.29 -12.70
N TRP A 114 -0.14 -6.19 -13.52
CA TRP A 114 1.16 -6.04 -14.18
C TRP A 114 1.17 -6.72 -15.55
N VAL A 115 1.58 -5.99 -16.59
CA VAL A 115 1.64 -6.50 -17.97
C VAL A 115 3.05 -6.51 -18.58
N GLY A 116 4.06 -6.31 -17.73
CA GLY A 116 5.47 -6.26 -18.17
C GLY A 116 5.93 -4.86 -18.61
N HIS A 117 7.25 -4.69 -18.67
CA HIS A 117 7.88 -3.46 -19.17
C HIS A 117 7.71 -3.34 -20.70
N GLY A 118 7.28 -2.17 -21.19
CA GLY A 118 7.21 -1.88 -22.63
C GLY A 118 5.83 -2.05 -23.28
N TYR A 119 4.75 -1.79 -22.53
CA TYR A 119 3.39 -1.86 -23.05
C TYR A 119 3.09 -0.72 -24.06
N PRO A 120 2.26 -0.95 -25.10
CA PRO A 120 1.98 0.02 -26.17
C PRO A 120 1.30 1.33 -25.75
N ASP A 121 0.85 1.47 -24.50
CA ASP A 121 0.21 2.70 -23.99
C ASP A 121 1.22 3.81 -23.63
N GLY A 122 2.53 3.50 -23.63
CA GLY A 122 3.57 4.45 -23.28
C GLY A 122 3.71 4.72 -21.79
N SER A 123 3.00 3.97 -20.92
CA SER A 123 3.23 3.99 -19.48
C SER A 123 4.61 3.40 -19.19
N PHE A 124 5.45 4.13 -18.47
CA PHE A 124 6.80 3.67 -18.15
C PHE A 124 6.81 2.56 -17.09
N SER A 125 5.64 2.27 -16.51
CA SER A 125 5.45 1.47 -15.31
C SER A 125 4.83 0.09 -15.61
N GLY A 126 3.98 -0.04 -16.64
CA GLY A 126 3.33 -1.31 -17.01
C GLY A 126 2.24 -1.75 -16.02
N PHE A 127 1.58 -0.79 -15.35
CA PHE A 127 0.50 -1.02 -14.40
C PHE A 127 -0.82 -0.52 -14.97
N GLY A 128 -1.88 -1.32 -14.84
CA GLY A 128 -3.25 -0.87 -15.08
C GLY A 128 -4.02 -0.73 -13.78
N ARG A 129 -5.32 -0.41 -13.89
CA ARG A 129 -6.19 -0.25 -12.73
C ARG A 129 -6.36 -1.59 -12.02
N ALA A 130 -6.30 -1.53 -10.69
CA ALA A 130 -6.51 -2.67 -9.82
C ALA A 130 -7.41 -2.28 -8.66
N CYS A 131 -7.98 -3.27 -7.97
CA CYS A 131 -8.85 -3.00 -6.85
C CYS A 131 -8.60 -3.79 -5.60
N LEU A 132 -8.61 -3.05 -4.50
CA LEU A 132 -8.62 -3.57 -3.15
C LEU A 132 -10.06 -3.83 -2.74
N SER A 133 -10.45 -5.10 -2.73
CA SER A 133 -11.73 -5.54 -2.21
C SER A 133 -11.89 -5.20 -0.72
N GLY A 134 -13.11 -4.90 -0.30
CA GLY A 134 -13.47 -4.72 1.10
C GLY A 134 -13.13 -5.93 1.95
N GLY A 135 -13.30 -7.15 1.43
CA GLY A 135 -12.91 -8.38 2.14
C GLY A 135 -11.41 -8.47 2.41
N ARG A 136 -10.56 -8.11 1.44
CA ARG A 136 -9.11 -8.04 1.64
C ARG A 136 -8.70 -6.88 2.56
N PHE A 137 -9.36 -5.72 2.43
CA PHE A 137 -9.16 -4.59 3.33
C PHE A 137 -9.47 -4.95 4.79
N ASP A 138 -10.55 -5.70 5.04
CA ASP A 138 -10.91 -6.17 6.38
C ASP A 138 -9.86 -7.10 6.97
N ILE A 139 -9.23 -7.96 6.16
CA ILE A 139 -8.11 -8.81 6.60
C ILE A 139 -6.92 -7.96 7.07
N LEU A 140 -6.53 -6.96 6.28
CA LEU A 140 -5.45 -6.02 6.63
C LEU A 140 -5.75 -5.28 7.94
N MET A 141 -6.99 -4.82 8.10
CA MET A 141 -7.43 -4.08 9.29
C MET A 141 -7.40 -4.96 10.54
N ASN A 142 -7.90 -6.18 10.45
CA ASN A 142 -7.87 -7.16 11.53
C ASN A 142 -6.42 -7.55 11.88
N PHE A 143 -5.52 -7.63 10.89
CA PHE A 143 -4.11 -7.88 11.13
C PHE A 143 -3.46 -6.73 11.93
N ALA A 144 -3.73 -5.47 11.55
CA ALA A 144 -3.20 -4.32 12.27
C ALA A 144 -3.72 -4.28 13.72
N GLU A 145 -5.03 -4.48 13.92
CA GLU A 145 -5.65 -4.52 15.25
C GLU A 145 -5.06 -5.63 16.13
N ARG A 146 -4.98 -6.86 15.59
CA ARG A 146 -4.42 -8.03 16.30
C ARG A 146 -2.97 -7.83 16.74
N ASN A 147 -2.21 -7.04 15.99
CA ASN A 147 -0.80 -6.77 16.25
C ASN A 147 -0.54 -5.41 16.93
N ASN A 148 -1.60 -4.74 17.40
CA ASN A 148 -1.54 -3.42 18.02
C ASN A 148 -0.79 -2.39 17.16
N LYS A 149 -1.17 -2.29 15.88
CA LYS A 149 -0.58 -1.40 14.88
C LYS A 149 -1.57 -0.36 14.40
N LYS A 150 -1.04 0.80 14.02
CA LYS A 150 -1.78 1.86 13.32
C LYS A 150 -1.52 1.76 11.83
N LEU A 151 -2.50 2.15 11.02
CA LEU A 151 -2.36 2.13 9.57
C LEU A 151 -2.14 3.55 9.04
N ILE A 152 -1.32 3.66 8.00
CA ILE A 152 -1.36 4.77 7.06
C ILE A 152 -1.75 4.16 5.72
N PHE A 153 -2.78 4.68 5.08
CA PHE A 153 -3.24 4.17 3.79
C PHE A 153 -3.08 5.27 2.75
N ASP A 154 -2.30 5.00 1.71
CA ASP A 154 -2.10 5.95 0.61
C ASP A 154 -3.33 5.93 -0.31
N LEU A 155 -3.82 7.12 -0.69
CA LEU A 155 -4.96 7.26 -1.59
C LEU A 155 -4.47 7.46 -3.02
N SER A 156 -5.21 6.92 -4.00
CA SER A 156 -4.92 7.20 -5.40
C SER A 156 -5.05 8.69 -5.71
N SER A 157 -3.99 9.29 -6.24
CA SER A 157 -3.99 10.66 -6.75
C SER A 157 -4.48 10.77 -8.21
N GLU A 158 -4.69 9.62 -8.86
CA GLU A 158 -5.06 9.50 -10.27
C GLU A 158 -6.55 9.20 -10.47
N PHE A 159 -7.27 8.80 -9.41
CA PHE A 159 -8.69 8.46 -9.49
C PHE A 159 -9.54 9.62 -10.05
N GLY A 160 -10.35 9.30 -11.07
CA GLY A 160 -11.19 10.26 -11.81
C GLY A 160 -10.43 11.11 -12.86
N ARG A 161 -9.10 10.99 -12.94
CA ARG A 161 -8.26 11.74 -13.87
C ARG A 161 -8.00 10.92 -15.14
N THR A 162 -7.52 11.58 -16.19
CA THR A 162 -7.22 10.95 -17.48
C THR A 162 -5.73 11.01 -17.78
N LEU A 163 -5.14 9.88 -18.17
CA LEU A 163 -3.76 9.80 -18.63
C LEU A 163 -3.68 10.40 -20.05
N VAL A 164 -2.92 11.50 -20.21
CA VAL A 164 -2.76 12.22 -21.50
C VAL A 164 -1.33 12.18 -22.04
N GLY A 165 -0.42 11.53 -21.31
CA GLY A 165 0.97 11.34 -21.69
C GLY A 165 1.57 10.18 -20.87
N PRO A 166 2.87 9.90 -21.01
CA PRO A 166 3.49 8.72 -20.38
C PRO A 166 3.43 8.74 -18.85
N THR A 167 3.35 9.94 -18.25
CA THR A 167 3.31 10.16 -16.79
C THR A 167 2.42 11.34 -16.39
N ILE A 168 1.60 11.86 -17.33
CA ILE A 168 0.82 13.09 -17.14
C ILE A 168 -0.65 12.74 -17.00
N TRP A 169 -1.21 13.09 -15.84
CA TRP A 169 -2.63 12.97 -15.55
C TRP A 169 -3.28 14.36 -15.53
N GLU A 170 -4.35 14.52 -16.30
CA GLU A 170 -5.15 15.74 -16.42
C GLU A 170 -6.58 15.53 -15.92
N GLY A 171 -7.26 16.64 -15.62
CA GLY A 171 -8.58 16.65 -14.98
C GLY A 171 -8.53 16.74 -13.47
N ASP A 172 -9.69 17.01 -12.88
CA ASP A 172 -9.88 17.15 -11.44
C ASP A 172 -9.88 15.77 -10.76
N TRP A 173 -9.31 15.70 -9.55
CA TRP A 173 -9.34 14.48 -8.75
C TRP A 173 -10.76 14.21 -8.24
N ASP A 174 -11.28 12.99 -8.46
CA ASP A 174 -12.58 12.59 -7.93
C ASP A 174 -12.43 11.99 -6.52
N SER A 175 -12.85 12.74 -5.51
CA SER A 175 -12.81 12.27 -4.12
C SER A 175 -13.83 11.16 -3.77
N SER A 176 -14.66 10.70 -4.72
CA SER A 176 -15.74 9.74 -4.46
C SER A 176 -15.24 8.40 -3.92
N ASN A 177 -14.15 7.85 -4.45
CA ASN A 177 -13.56 6.60 -3.96
C ASN A 177 -13.01 6.75 -2.54
N ALA A 178 -12.22 7.79 -2.28
CA ALA A 178 -11.70 8.10 -0.95
C ALA A 178 -12.85 8.31 0.07
N ARG A 179 -13.91 9.02 -0.33
CA ARG A 179 -15.11 9.20 0.50
C ARG A 179 -15.82 7.87 0.78
N GLY A 180 -15.87 6.96 -0.19
CA GLY A 180 -16.37 5.59 -0.03
C GLY A 180 -15.58 4.84 1.04
N LEU A 181 -14.25 4.87 0.96
CA LEU A 181 -13.36 4.29 1.95
C LEU A 181 -13.59 4.88 3.36
N PHE A 182 -13.73 6.19 3.50
CA PHE A 182 -13.95 6.82 4.81
C PHE A 182 -15.27 6.41 5.46
N LYS A 183 -16.31 6.15 4.66
CA LYS A 183 -17.58 5.63 5.16
C LYS A 183 -17.45 4.16 5.58
N TYR A 184 -16.57 3.41 4.93
CA TYR A 184 -16.35 2.00 5.21
C TYR A 184 -15.52 1.75 6.47
N ILE A 185 -14.52 2.60 6.74
CA ILE A 185 -13.64 2.45 7.90
C ILE A 185 -14.44 2.45 9.22
N LYS A 186 -14.24 1.40 10.02
CA LYS A 186 -14.92 1.20 11.30
C LYS A 186 -14.50 2.28 12.33
N PRO A 187 -15.44 2.80 13.16
CA PRO A 187 -15.10 3.72 14.24
C PRO A 187 -14.08 3.13 15.21
N GLY A 188 -13.08 3.94 15.60
CA GLY A 188 -12.04 3.56 16.56
C GLY A 188 -10.71 3.12 15.94
N LEU A 189 -10.67 2.87 14.62
CA LEU A 189 -9.43 2.58 13.93
C LEU A 189 -8.76 3.86 13.42
N GLN A 190 -7.45 3.99 13.66
CA GLN A 190 -6.65 5.15 13.25
C GLN A 190 -5.98 4.84 11.91
N ILE A 191 -6.49 5.46 10.84
CA ILE A 191 -5.83 5.52 9.53
C ILE A 191 -5.41 6.98 9.28
N LEU A 192 -4.13 7.19 8.98
CA LEU A 192 -3.69 8.44 8.35
C LEU A 192 -3.70 8.27 6.84
N LEU A 193 -4.03 9.32 6.12
CA LEU A 193 -4.13 9.29 4.67
C LEU A 193 -3.06 10.19 4.10
N LYS A 194 -2.39 9.70 3.06
CA LYS A 194 -1.36 10.46 2.35
C LYS A 194 -1.80 10.66 0.90
N PHE A 195 -1.73 11.92 0.48
CA PHE A 195 -1.84 12.39 -0.89
C PHE A 195 -0.45 12.69 -1.44
#